data_AF-A0A2P6Q4T6-F1
#
_entry.id   AF-A0A2P6Q4T6-F1
#
_cell.length_a   1.000
_cell.length_b   1.000
_cell.length_c   1.000
_cell.angle_alpha   90.00
_cell.angle_beta   90.00
_cell.angle_gamma   90.00
#
_symmetry.space_group_name_H-M   'P 1'
#
loop_
_entity.id
_entity.type
_entity.pdbx_description
1 polymer ?
#
loop_
_entity_poly.entity_id
_entity_poly.type
_entity_poly.pdbx_seq_one_letter_code
_entity_poly.pdbx_strand_id
1 'polypeptide(L)'
;MAATCLTMAAPQTNITIYQYALLALKARITSDPRNLIFTNWSTTTPICNWVGVTCGARHLRAATLNLSYFGLACTIPPKLGNLSFLVDLDITNNNFHRFLPQELACLRRLKLISLGYNKFTGMFPA
;
A
#
# COMPACT_ATOMS: atom_id res chain seq x y z
N MET A 1 -4.49 -16.40 16.83
CA MET A 1 -4.16 -16.77 15.44
C MET A 1 -3.02 -15.86 15.00
N ALA A 2 -1.84 -16.44 14.79
CA ALA A 2 -0.61 -15.69 14.56
C ALA A 2 -0.57 -15.16 13.12
N ALA A 3 -0.09 -13.92 12.93
CA ALA A 3 0.22 -13.38 11.63
C ALA A 3 1.36 -14.20 11.01
N THR A 4 1.06 -15.03 10.01
CA THR A 4 2.11 -15.74 9.28
C THR A 4 2.75 -14.74 8.31
N CYS A 5 3.81 -14.04 8.73
CA CYS A 5 4.68 -13.30 7.82
C CYS A 5 5.47 -14.31 6.96
N LEU A 6 4.79 -14.97 6.02
CA LEU A 6 5.42 -15.84 5.04
C LEU A 6 6.23 -14.96 4.08
N THR A 7 7.54 -15.17 4.05
CA THR A 7 8.38 -14.66 2.97
C THR A 7 8.04 -15.48 1.72
N MET A 8 7.21 -14.94 0.84
CA MET A 8 7.06 -15.53 -0.49
C MET A 8 8.36 -15.31 -1.26
N ALA A 9 9.12 -16.39 -1.46
CA ALA A 9 10.05 -16.46 -2.59
C ALA A 9 9.21 -16.51 -3.86
N ALA A 10 9.07 -15.38 -4.54
CA ALA A 10 8.32 -15.32 -5.78
C ALA A 10 9.13 -15.90 -6.95
N PRO A 11 8.49 -16.61 -7.89
CA PRO A 11 9.11 -16.97 -9.16
C PRO A 11 9.48 -15.68 -9.92
N GLN A 12 10.65 -15.69 -10.55
CA GLN A 12 11.17 -14.59 -11.35
C GLN A 12 10.18 -14.24 -12.48
N THR A 13 9.40 -13.19 -12.25
CA THR A 13 8.90 -12.32 -13.32
C THR A 13 9.48 -10.94 -13.01
N ASN A 14 9.91 -10.19 -14.01
CA ASN A 14 10.73 -8.97 -13.92
C ASN A 14 10.16 -7.78 -13.09
N ILE A 15 9.14 -8.00 -12.25
CA ILE A 15 8.43 -7.03 -11.42
C ILE A 15 8.92 -7.14 -9.98
N THR A 16 9.33 -6.02 -9.37
CA THR A 16 9.77 -6.01 -7.96
C THR A 16 8.60 -6.33 -7.01
N ILE A 17 8.87 -7.00 -5.88
CA ILE A 17 7.85 -7.34 -4.86
C ILE A 17 7.03 -6.10 -4.43
N TYR A 18 7.65 -4.93 -4.37
CA TYR A 18 7.00 -3.65 -4.03
C TYR A 18 6.01 -3.19 -5.11
N GLN A 19 6.40 -3.30 -6.38
CA GLN A 19 5.52 -2.98 -7.51
C GLN A 19 4.29 -3.90 -7.50
N TYR A 20 4.48 -5.20 -7.24
CA TYR A 20 3.37 -6.13 -7.09
C TYR A 20 2.43 -5.77 -5.93
N ALA A 21 2.97 -5.41 -4.76
CA ALA A 21 2.18 -5.00 -3.61
C ALA A 21 1.30 -3.76 -3.91
N LEU A 22 1.86 -2.76 -4.59
CA LEU A 22 1.14 -1.56 -4.98
C LEU A 22 0.13 -1.83 -6.12
N LEU A 23 0.44 -2.70 -7.09
CA LEU A 23 -0.55 -3.12 -8.10
C LEU A 23 -1.70 -3.93 -7.48
N ALA A 24 -1.41 -4.74 -6.45
CA ALA A 24 -2.45 -5.40 -5.68
C ALA A 24 -3.36 -4.39 -4.96
N LEU A 25 -2.81 -3.27 -4.49
CA LEU A 25 -3.62 -2.17 -3.95
C LEU A 25 -4.46 -1.50 -5.03
N LYS A 26 -3.87 -1.19 -6.20
CA LYS A 26 -4.58 -0.64 -7.36
C LYS A 26 -5.79 -1.51 -7.75
N ALA A 27 -5.62 -2.84 -7.75
CA ALA A 27 -6.69 -3.79 -8.06
C ALA A 27 -7.83 -3.81 -7.04
N ARG A 28 -7.65 -3.24 -5.84
CA ARG A 28 -8.70 -3.12 -4.80
C ARG A 28 -9.44 -1.78 -4.84
N ILE A 29 -8.99 -0.83 -5.67
CA ILE A 29 -9.65 0.46 -5.82
C ILE A 29 -10.94 0.26 -6.63
N THR A 30 -12.07 0.57 -6.01
CA THR A 30 -13.39 0.55 -6.67
C THR A 30 -13.83 1.94 -7.15
N SER A 31 -13.24 3.00 -6.60
CA SER A 31 -13.48 4.37 -7.06
C SER A 31 -12.19 5.20 -6.98
N ASP A 32 -11.83 5.84 -8.09
CA ASP A 32 -10.75 6.81 -8.24
C ASP A 32 -11.29 8.04 -8.97
N PRO A 33 -12.06 8.91 -8.30
CA PRO A 33 -12.85 9.96 -8.96
C PRO A 33 -12.01 11.00 -9.71
N ARG A 34 -10.73 11.13 -9.34
CA ARG A 34 -9.77 12.03 -9.99
C ARG A 34 -8.86 11.32 -10.99
N ASN A 35 -9.03 10.01 -11.18
CA ASN A 35 -8.21 9.16 -12.03
C ASN A 35 -6.70 9.29 -11.75
N LEU A 36 -6.31 9.54 -10.51
CA LEU A 36 -4.92 9.77 -10.12
C LEU A 36 -4.10 8.48 -10.14
N ILE A 37 -4.72 7.36 -9.77
CA ILE A 37 -4.05 6.06 -9.65
C ILE A 37 -4.21 5.26 -10.94
N PHE A 38 -5.42 5.24 -11.52
CA PHE A 38 -5.67 4.41 -12.71
C PHE A 38 -4.82 4.81 -13.91
N THR A 39 -4.58 6.10 -14.11
CA THR A 39 -3.79 6.63 -15.24
C THR A 39 -2.28 6.63 -14.98
N ASN A 40 -1.84 6.70 -13.73
CA ASN A 40 -0.44 6.91 -13.39
C ASN A 40 0.32 5.61 -13.03
N TRP A 41 -0.28 4.74 -12.22
CA TRP A 41 0.40 3.54 -11.73
C TRP A 41 0.45 2.48 -12.85
N SER A 42 1.64 2.16 -13.37
CA SER A 42 1.80 1.25 -14.52
C SER A 42 2.95 0.27 -14.33
N THR A 43 2.84 -0.93 -14.92
CA THR A 43 3.93 -1.92 -14.94
C THR A 43 5.17 -1.43 -15.68
N THR A 44 5.01 -0.46 -16.58
CA THR A 44 6.08 0.10 -17.41
C THR A 44 6.84 1.26 -16.76
N THR A 45 6.33 1.81 -15.65
CA THR A 45 6.95 2.94 -14.95
C THR A 45 7.51 2.49 -13.59
N PRO A 46 8.72 2.94 -13.20
CA PRO A 46 9.25 2.65 -11.86
C PRO A 46 8.34 3.20 -10.77
N ILE A 47 8.19 2.43 -9.68
CA ILE A 47 7.30 2.79 -8.56
C ILE A 47 7.62 4.16 -7.93
N CYS A 48 8.86 4.63 -8.04
CA CYS A 48 9.26 5.92 -7.48
C CYS A 48 8.71 7.12 -8.24
N ASN A 49 8.16 6.89 -9.45
CA ASN A 49 7.50 7.91 -10.26
C ASN A 49 5.97 7.86 -10.10
N TRP A 50 5.47 6.96 -9.25
CA TRP A 50 4.04 6.81 -9.05
C TRP A 50 3.52 7.89 -8.10
N VAL A 51 2.38 8.50 -8.45
CA VAL A 51 1.71 9.49 -7.63
C VAL A 51 1.46 8.90 -6.23
N GLY A 52 1.85 9.66 -5.21
CA GLY A 52 1.74 9.27 -3.81
C GLY A 52 2.83 8.32 -3.31
N VAL A 53 3.76 7.87 -4.16
CA VAL A 53 4.89 7.02 -3.74
C VAL A 53 6.16 7.86 -3.65
N THR A 54 6.86 7.79 -2.53
CA THR A 54 8.22 8.33 -2.40
C THR A 54 9.17 7.22 -2.04
N CYS A 55 10.25 7.07 -2.82
CA CYS A 55 11.28 6.09 -2.57
C CYS A 55 12.42 6.63 -1.72
N GLY A 56 13.03 5.78 -0.90
CA GLY A 56 14.23 6.13 -0.14
C GLY A 56 15.46 6.31 -1.05
N ALA A 57 16.24 7.37 -0.79
CA ALA A 57 17.39 7.80 -1.61
C ALA A 57 18.48 6.73 -1.81
N ARG A 58 18.61 5.75 -0.90
CA ARG A 58 19.67 4.73 -0.93
C ARG A 58 19.30 3.43 -1.65
N HIS A 59 18.01 3.12 -1.76
CA HIS A 59 17.57 1.78 -2.17
C HIS A 59 16.49 1.77 -3.25
N LEU A 60 15.96 2.93 -3.66
CA LEU A 60 14.87 3.06 -4.65
C LEU A 60 13.65 2.17 -4.31
N ARG A 61 13.41 1.96 -3.02
CA ARG A 61 12.26 1.21 -2.46
C ARG A 61 11.27 2.20 -1.88
N ALA A 62 9.97 1.93 -2.03
CA ALA A 62 8.91 2.75 -1.43
C ALA A 62 9.15 2.90 0.08
N ALA A 63 9.33 4.15 0.51
CA ALA A 63 9.55 4.55 1.89
C ALA A 63 8.33 5.31 2.44
N THR A 64 7.64 6.06 1.58
CA THR A 64 6.38 6.74 1.92
C THR A 64 5.32 6.39 0.90
N LEU A 65 4.11 6.12 1.38
CA LEU A 65 2.90 5.98 0.57
C LEU A 65 1.86 6.97 1.11
N ASN A 66 1.68 8.08 0.40
CA ASN A 66 0.70 9.12 0.72
C ASN A 66 -0.37 9.17 -0.38
N LEU A 67 -1.55 8.64 -0.05
CA LEU A 67 -2.76 8.68 -0.87
C LEU A 67 -3.85 9.52 -0.20
N SER A 68 -3.47 10.39 0.72
CA SER A 68 -4.42 11.21 1.48
C SER A 68 -5.23 12.13 0.56
N TYR A 69 -6.51 12.33 0.88
CA TYR A 69 -7.42 13.22 0.15
C TYR A 69 -7.68 12.87 -1.33
N PHE A 70 -7.29 11.68 -1.80
CA PHE A 70 -7.52 11.28 -3.19
C PHE A 70 -8.99 10.94 -3.48
N GLY A 71 -9.81 10.75 -2.45
CA GLY A 71 -11.23 10.38 -2.58
C GLY A 71 -11.44 8.91 -2.94
N LEU A 72 -10.43 8.06 -2.71
CA LEU A 72 -10.42 6.67 -3.13
C LEU A 72 -11.43 5.84 -2.34
N ALA A 73 -12.21 4.99 -3.02
CA ALA A 73 -12.90 3.87 -2.37
C ALA A 73 -12.09 2.60 -2.60
N CYS A 74 -11.64 1.95 -1.52
CA CYS A 74 -10.67 0.86 -1.60
C CYS A 74 -10.73 -0.06 -0.38
N THR A 75 -10.18 -1.27 -0.50
CA THR A 75 -9.86 -2.15 0.63
C THR A 75 -8.35 -2.40 0.67
N ILE A 76 -7.75 -2.57 1.84
CA ILE A 76 -6.31 -2.84 1.91
C ILE A 76 -6.05 -4.33 1.64
N PRO A 77 -5.27 -4.68 0.60
CA PRO A 77 -4.91 -6.08 0.35
C PRO A 77 -3.82 -6.54 1.34
N PRO A 78 -3.83 -7.81 1.77
CA PRO A 78 -2.75 -8.42 2.55
C PRO A 78 -1.35 -8.18 1.99
N LYS A 79 -1.24 -8.15 0.66
CA LYS A 79 0.03 -7.92 -0.05
C LYS A 79 0.68 -6.59 0.26
N LEU A 80 -0.06 -5.60 0.78
CA LEU A 80 0.53 -4.33 1.19
C LEU A 80 1.58 -4.51 2.29
N GLY A 81 1.46 -5.57 3.12
CA GLY A 81 2.45 -5.96 4.11
C GLY A 81 3.85 -6.30 3.56
N ASN A 82 3.98 -6.50 2.24
CA ASN A 82 5.26 -6.73 1.59
C ASN A 82 6.10 -5.44 1.39
N LEU A 83 5.53 -4.26 1.66
CA LEU A 83 6.26 -3.00 1.62
C LEU A 83 7.19 -2.84 2.84
N SER A 84 8.09 -3.79 3.06
CA SER A 84 8.95 -3.89 4.25
C SER A 84 9.88 -2.68 4.52
N PHE A 85 10.00 -1.76 3.54
CA PHE A 85 10.76 -0.52 3.64
C PHE A 85 9.90 0.72 3.93
N LEU A 86 8.58 0.56 3.97
CA LEU A 86 7.65 1.63 4.25
C LEU A 86 7.87 2.15 5.68
N VAL A 87 8.05 3.46 5.78
CA VAL A 87 8.26 4.22 7.02
C VAL A 87 7.01 5.02 7.35
N ASP A 88 6.31 5.50 6.34
CA ASP A 88 5.14 6.36 6.46
C ASP A 88 4.02 5.90 5.51
N LEU A 89 2.84 5.66 6.08
CA LEU A 89 1.61 5.31 5.36
C LEU A 89 0.52 6.32 5.73
N ASP A 90 0.14 7.16 4.77
CA ASP A 90 -0.96 8.10 4.92
C ASP A 90 -2.04 7.84 3.87
N ILE A 91 -3.22 7.44 4.34
CA ILE A 91 -4.42 7.27 3.50
C ILE A 91 -5.59 8.08 4.07
N THR A 92 -5.29 9.13 4.83
CA THR A 92 -6.27 9.97 5.52
C THR A 92 -7.27 10.57 4.55
N ASN A 93 -8.53 10.68 4.99
CA ASN A 93 -9.61 11.33 4.25
C ASN A 93 -9.89 10.67 2.89
N ASN A 94 -10.28 9.40 2.96
CA ASN A 94 -10.69 8.59 1.83
C ASN A 94 -11.88 7.70 2.24
N ASN A 95 -12.29 6.80 1.35
CA ASN A 95 -13.33 5.79 1.58
C ASN A 95 -12.74 4.38 1.71
N PHE A 96 -11.57 4.22 2.35
CA PHE A 96 -11.06 2.89 2.66
C PHE A 96 -11.98 2.22 3.68
N HIS A 97 -12.30 0.95 3.48
CA HIS A 97 -13.31 0.24 4.27
C HIS A 97 -12.94 -1.22 4.52
N ARG A 98 -13.78 -1.91 5.32
CA ARG A 98 -13.55 -3.25 5.89
C ARG A 98 -12.41 -3.26 6.91
N PHE A 99 -11.86 -4.45 7.17
CA PHE A 99 -10.80 -4.69 8.15
C PHE A 99 -9.42 -4.38 7.58
N LEU A 100 -8.52 -3.99 8.48
CA LEU A 100 -7.09 -3.91 8.20
C LEU A 100 -6.51 -5.34 8.18
N PRO A 101 -5.78 -5.74 7.13
CA PRO A 101 -5.18 -7.08 7.08
C PRO A 101 -4.07 -7.22 8.11
N GLN A 102 -3.95 -8.40 8.71
CA GLN A 102 -2.96 -8.64 9.78
C GLN A 102 -1.51 -8.55 9.26
N GLU A 103 -1.30 -8.74 7.96
CA GLU A 103 -0.03 -8.60 7.28
C GLU A 103 0.53 -7.17 7.32
N LEU A 104 -0.27 -6.14 7.67
CA LEU A 104 0.27 -4.81 7.96
C LEU A 104 1.25 -4.83 9.15
N ALA A 105 1.12 -5.79 10.07
CA ALA A 105 2.11 -6.02 11.14
C ALA A 105 3.49 -6.44 10.59
N CYS A 106 3.58 -6.92 9.34
CA CYS A 106 4.86 -7.23 8.69
C CYS A 106 5.61 -5.97 8.20
N LEU A 107 5.01 -4.78 8.27
CA LEU A 107 5.65 -3.49 7.95
C LEU A 107 6.61 -3.04 9.07
N ARG A 108 7.68 -3.81 9.30
CA ARG A 108 8.59 -3.66 10.45
C ARG A 108 9.32 -2.30 10.56
N ARG A 109 9.27 -1.47 9.52
CA ARG A 109 9.91 -0.15 9.49
C ARG A 109 8.92 1.01 9.59
N LEU A 110 7.62 0.71 9.64
CA LEU A 110 6.58 1.72 9.71
C LEU A 110 6.67 2.44 11.05
N LYS A 111 6.72 3.77 10.97
CA LYS A 111 6.78 4.67 12.14
C LYS A 111 5.56 5.56 12.23
N LEU A 112 5.01 5.93 11.07
CA LEU A 112 3.86 6.81 10.95
C LEU A 112 2.77 6.08 10.18
N ILE A 113 1.57 6.07 10.76
CA ILE A 113 0.39 5.51 10.12
C ILE A 113 -0.81 6.43 10.36
N SER A 114 -1.34 6.99 9.27
CA SER A 114 -2.46 7.92 9.29
C SER A 114 -3.62 7.33 8.50
N LEU A 115 -4.62 6.83 9.23
CA LEU A 115 -5.80 6.15 8.69
C LEU A 115 -7.10 6.94 8.91
N GLY A 116 -7.00 8.15 9.48
CA GLY A 116 -8.14 8.96 9.91
C GLY A 116 -9.10 9.28 8.77
N TYR A 117 -10.36 9.55 9.11
CA TYR A 117 -11.40 9.90 8.12
C TYR A 117 -11.53 8.85 7.01
N ASN A 118 -11.64 7.58 7.41
CA ASN A 118 -11.96 6.43 6.55
C ASN A 118 -13.15 5.67 7.15
N LYS A 119 -13.56 4.57 6.50
CA LYS A 119 -14.71 3.73 6.86
C LYS A 119 -14.26 2.32 7.30
N PHE A 120 -13.09 2.21 7.93
CA PHE A 120 -12.59 0.95 8.46
C PHE A 120 -13.51 0.40 9.55
N THR A 121 -13.60 -0.93 9.62
CA THR A 121 -14.37 -1.66 10.63
C THR A 121 -13.53 -2.80 11.21
N GLY A 122 -13.94 -3.33 12.36
CA GLY A 122 -13.21 -4.41 13.04
C GLY A 122 -12.06 -3.91 13.92
N MET A 123 -11.21 -4.84 14.35
CA MET A 123 -10.09 -4.57 15.25
C MET A 123 -8.81 -4.22 14.49
N PHE A 124 -7.95 -3.43 15.13
CA PHE A 124 -6.59 -3.21 14.65
C PHE A 124 -5.78 -4.52 14.71
N PRO A 125 -4.89 -4.77 13.72
CA PRO A 125 -3.95 -5.89 13.78
C PRO A 125 -3.12 -5.85 15.07
N ALA A 126 -2.99 -7.00 15.71
CA ALA A 126 -2.10 -7.23 16.85
C ALA A 126 -0.69 -7.61 16.40
#